data_AF-A0A358I102-F1
#
_entry.id   AF-A0A358I102-F1
#
_cell.length_a   1.000
_cell.length_b   1.000
_cell.length_c   1.000
_cell.angle_alpha   90.00
_cell.angle_beta   90.00
_cell.angle_gamma   90.00
#
_symmetry.space_group_name_H-M   'P 1'
#
loop_
_entity.id
_entity.type
_entity.pdbx_description
1 polymer ?
#
loop_
_entity_poly.entity_id
_entity_poly.type
_entity_poly.pdbx_seq_one_letter_code
_entity_poly.pdbx_strand_id
1 'polypeptide(L)'
;MAGVVLANIGSETVSIVVFENNLPISLEIFPIGSNDITNDIALGLRVPLEEAENIKRGTIVGGNYPRKKLEEIIEARLSDIFELIESHLKKLGRSGLLPAGIVLTGGGSAIETVGDLAKTSLRLPSRVAAISFGDNIRGQIRDASWSVAYGLCVIGLENGDEETMSGLKLVKRTRKGLMNFLRQFLP
;
A
#
# COMPACT_ATOMS: atom_id res chain seq x y z
N MET A 1 -19.32 0.58 -0.51
CA MET A 1 -18.10 1.40 -0.61
C MET A 1 -18.21 2.18 -1.91
N ALA A 2 -17.89 3.47 -1.90
CA ALA A 2 -17.65 4.18 -3.15
C ALA A 2 -16.43 3.56 -3.87
N GLY A 3 -16.33 3.73 -5.19
CA GLY A 3 -15.26 3.14 -6.00
C GLY A 3 -13.86 3.50 -5.48
N VAL A 4 -13.00 2.49 -5.32
CA VAL A 4 -11.63 2.62 -4.80
C VAL A 4 -10.68 1.67 -5.53
N VAL A 5 -9.44 2.09 -5.73
CA VAL A 5 -8.34 1.20 -6.11
C VAL A 5 -7.37 1.07 -4.95
N LEU A 6 -7.09 -0.16 -4.52
CA LEU A 6 -5.99 -0.44 -3.60
C LEU A 6 -4.79 -0.85 -4.45
N ALA A 7 -3.67 -0.15 -4.27
CA ALA A 7 -2.43 -0.41 -4.97
C ALA A 7 -1.31 -0.75 -3.97
N ASN A 8 -0.79 -1.97 -4.07
CA ASN A 8 0.32 -2.48 -3.29
C ASN A 8 1.62 -2.33 -4.08
N ILE A 9 2.47 -1.38 -3.69
CA ILE A 9 3.78 -1.16 -4.29
C ILE A 9 4.80 -2.01 -3.54
N GLY A 10 5.09 -3.19 -4.08
CA GLY A 10 6.06 -4.14 -3.55
C GLY A 10 7.49 -3.82 -3.98
N SER A 11 8.40 -4.79 -3.79
CA SER A 11 9.80 -4.68 -4.24
C SER A 11 9.89 -4.87 -5.75
N GLU A 12 9.31 -5.96 -6.28
CA GLU A 12 9.42 -6.35 -7.69
C GLU A 12 8.15 -6.09 -8.49
N THR A 13 7.01 -5.95 -7.81
CA THR A 13 5.71 -5.82 -8.45
C THR A 13 4.85 -4.75 -7.80
N VAL A 14 3.95 -4.20 -8.61
CA VAL A 14 2.82 -3.41 -8.17
C VAL A 14 1.57 -4.21 -8.46
N SER A 15 0.82 -4.57 -7.43
CA SER A 15 -0.47 -5.23 -7.58
C SER A 15 -1.61 -4.28 -7.24
N ILE A 16 -2.68 -4.32 -8.02
CA ILE A 16 -3.87 -3.51 -7.79
C ILE A 16 -5.13 -4.37 -7.71
N VAL A 17 -6.07 -3.90 -6.91
CA VAL A 17 -7.45 -4.36 -6.89
C VAL A 17 -8.38 -3.16 -6.96
N VAL A 18 -9.37 -3.22 -7.84
CA VAL A 18 -10.40 -2.18 -7.96
C VAL A 18 -11.69 -2.71 -7.35
N PHE A 19 -12.28 -1.94 -6.44
CA PHE A 19 -13.56 -2.25 -5.79
C PHE A 19 -14.62 -1.24 -6.18
N GLU A 20 -15.84 -1.73 -6.40
CA GLU A 20 -17.06 -0.92 -6.50
C GLU A 20 -18.22 -1.65 -5.83
N ASN A 21 -19.10 -0.92 -5.16
CA ASN A 21 -20.27 -1.51 -4.48
C ASN A 21 -19.91 -2.67 -3.52
N ASN A 22 -18.76 -2.57 -2.85
CA ASN A 22 -18.17 -3.60 -1.97
C ASN A 22 -17.70 -4.88 -2.68
N LEU A 23 -17.66 -4.90 -4.01
CA LEU A 23 -17.23 -6.06 -4.80
C LEU A 23 -15.91 -5.75 -5.51
N PRO A 24 -14.95 -6.70 -5.51
CA PRO A 24 -13.78 -6.58 -6.38
C PRO A 24 -14.24 -6.75 -7.83
N ILE A 25 -13.88 -5.80 -8.69
CA ILE A 25 -14.27 -5.80 -10.11
C ILE A 25 -13.08 -6.07 -11.04
N SER A 26 -11.86 -5.88 -10.57
CA SER A 26 -10.64 -6.13 -11.36
C SER A 26 -9.42 -6.31 -10.46
N LEU A 27 -8.49 -7.15 -10.92
CA LEU A 27 -7.18 -7.41 -10.34
C LEU A 27 -6.14 -7.32 -11.46
N GLU A 28 -4.99 -6.72 -11.18
CA GLU A 28 -3.86 -6.64 -12.13
C GLU A 28 -2.54 -6.61 -11.38
N ILE A 29 -1.50 -7.21 -11.97
CA ILE A 29 -0.13 -7.19 -11.44
C ILE A 29 0.79 -6.64 -12.53
N PHE A 30 1.51 -5.57 -12.20
CA PHE A 30 2.53 -4.99 -13.05
C PHE A 30 3.91 -5.51 -12.63
N PRO A 31 4.77 -5.95 -13.57
CA PRO A 31 6.12 -6.44 -13.30
C PRO A 31 7.11 -5.27 -13.13
N ILE A 32 6.77 -4.34 -12.25
CA ILE A 32 7.59 -3.18 -11.85
C ILE A 32 7.33 -2.92 -10.37
N GLY A 33 8.35 -2.55 -9.61
CA GLY A 33 8.20 -2.31 -8.18
C GLY A 33 9.17 -1.26 -7.65
N SER A 34 9.23 -1.15 -6.32
CA SER A 34 10.08 -0.16 -5.67
C SER A 34 11.59 -0.45 -5.75
N ASN A 35 11.99 -1.66 -6.15
CA ASN A 35 13.39 -1.96 -6.43
C ASN A 35 13.88 -1.28 -7.72
N ASP A 36 12.99 -1.04 -8.69
CA ASP A 36 13.33 -0.27 -9.89
C ASP A 36 13.71 1.18 -9.52
N ILE A 37 13.03 1.77 -8.53
CA ILE A 37 13.41 3.07 -7.97
C ILE A 37 14.82 3.01 -7.37
N THR A 38 15.13 1.96 -6.62
CA THR A 38 16.47 1.76 -6.03
C THR A 38 17.54 1.63 -7.11
N ASN A 39 17.27 0.88 -8.17
CA ASN A 39 18.17 0.72 -9.31
C ASN A 39 18.41 2.06 -10.02
N ASP A 40 17.36 2.84 -10.25
CA ASP A 40 17.49 4.16 -10.90
C ASP A 40 18.28 5.14 -10.02
N ILE A 41 18.08 5.12 -8.69
CA ILE A 41 18.86 5.93 -7.75
C ILE A 41 20.34 5.51 -7.80
N ALA A 42 20.64 4.21 -7.75
CA ALA A 42 22.00 3.70 -7.81
C ALA A 42 22.71 4.13 -9.10
N LEU A 43 22.04 4.02 -10.24
CA LEU A 43 22.56 4.45 -11.54
C LEU A 43 22.69 5.97 -11.63
N GLY A 44 21.66 6.70 -11.24
CA GLY A 44 21.58 8.16 -11.36
C GLY A 44 22.54 8.89 -10.42
N LEU A 45 22.71 8.40 -9.20
CA LEU A 45 23.62 8.98 -8.19
C LEU A 45 25.01 8.31 -8.17
N ARG A 46 25.19 7.19 -8.88
CA ARG A 46 26.43 6.38 -8.92
C ARG A 46 26.86 5.90 -7.54
N VAL A 47 25.91 5.32 -6.81
CA VAL A 47 26.12 4.74 -5.46
C VAL A 47 25.79 3.25 -5.47
N PRO A 48 26.34 2.44 -4.53
CA PRO A 48 25.94 1.05 -4.38
C PRO A 48 24.44 0.88 -4.11
N LEU A 49 23.85 -0.27 -4.49
CA LEU A 49 22.42 -0.55 -4.31
C LEU A 49 21.95 -0.42 -2.85
N GLU A 50 22.79 -0.85 -1.91
CA GLU A 50 22.49 -0.72 -0.47
C GLU A 50 22.37 0.75 -0.05
N GLU A 51 23.27 1.61 -0.54
CA GLU A 51 23.22 3.04 -0.29
C GLU A 51 22.00 3.68 -0.97
N ALA A 52 21.72 3.31 -2.22
CA ALA A 52 20.53 3.79 -2.94
C ALA A 52 19.22 3.44 -2.21
N GLU A 53 19.12 2.24 -1.66
CA GLU A 53 17.95 1.79 -0.90
C GLU A 53 17.81 2.59 0.40
N ASN A 54 18.92 2.87 1.09
CA ASN A 54 18.92 3.70 2.29
C ASN A 54 18.57 5.17 2.01
N ILE A 55 19.01 5.69 0.85
CA ILE A 55 18.61 7.01 0.34
C ILE A 55 17.11 7.05 0.04
N LYS A 56 16.58 6.04 -0.68
CA LYS A 56 15.15 5.93 -1.02
C LYS A 56 14.27 5.95 0.23
N ARG A 57 14.69 5.24 1.28
CA ARG A 57 13.97 5.17 2.57
C ARG A 57 14.12 6.43 3.43
N GLY A 58 14.98 7.38 3.05
CA GLY A 58 15.26 8.59 3.82
C GLY A 58 16.09 8.35 5.09
N THR A 59 16.73 7.18 5.22
CA THR A 59 17.54 6.82 6.40
C THR A 59 18.86 7.61 6.43
N ILE A 60 19.38 8.00 5.27
CA ILE A 60 20.61 8.81 5.15
C ILE A 60 20.22 10.28 5.04
N VAL A 61 20.30 11.00 6.17
CA VAL A 61 20.16 12.45 6.20
C VAL A 61 21.53 13.07 5.98
N GLY A 62 21.76 13.65 4.79
CA GLY A 62 22.99 14.41 4.50
C GLY A 62 24.03 13.73 3.61
N GLY A 63 23.62 12.77 2.76
CA GLY A 63 24.51 12.26 1.72
C GLY A 63 24.91 13.37 0.73
N ASN A 64 26.11 13.24 0.15
CA ASN A 64 26.70 14.26 -0.73
C ASN A 64 26.16 14.13 -2.17
N TYR A 65 24.84 14.27 -2.33
CA TYR A 65 24.15 14.18 -3.62
C TYR A 65 23.14 15.32 -3.82
N PRO A 66 22.86 15.74 -5.07
CA PRO A 66 21.87 16.79 -5.32
C PRO A 66 20.45 16.29 -5.02
N ARG A 67 19.77 16.87 -4.02
CA ARG A 67 18.38 16.48 -3.65
C ARG A 67 17.40 16.55 -4.81
N LYS A 68 17.49 17.62 -5.62
CA LYS A 68 16.64 17.77 -6.81
C LYS A 68 16.79 16.61 -7.79
N LYS A 69 18.01 16.09 -7.98
CA LYS A 69 18.24 14.95 -8.87
C LYS A 69 17.62 13.67 -8.33
N LEU A 70 17.68 13.46 -7.01
CA LEU A 70 17.00 12.32 -6.36
C LEU A 70 15.49 12.41 -6.54
N GLU A 71 14.90 13.58 -6.30
CA GLU A 71 13.47 13.84 -6.49
C GLU A 71 13.05 13.55 -7.93
N GLU A 72 13.78 14.05 -8.93
CA GLU A 72 13.53 13.79 -10.36
C GLU A 72 13.56 12.28 -10.70
N ILE A 73 14.52 11.52 -10.13
CA ILE A 73 14.61 10.07 -10.34
C ILE A 73 13.40 9.34 -9.74
N ILE A 74 13.05 9.66 -8.50
CA ILE A 74 11.92 9.04 -7.79
C ILE A 74 10.60 9.35 -8.49
N GLU A 75 10.39 10.63 -8.85
CA GLU A 75 9.17 11.08 -9.53
C GLU A 75 9.01 10.42 -10.90
N ALA A 76 10.08 10.28 -11.68
CA ALA A 76 10.03 9.61 -12.96
C ALA A 76 9.53 8.17 -12.83
N ARG A 77 10.14 7.38 -11.94
CA ARG A 77 9.77 5.96 -11.78
C ARG A 77 8.38 5.77 -11.19
N LEU A 78 7.99 6.59 -10.22
CA LEU A 78 6.64 6.56 -9.68
C LEU A 78 5.60 6.97 -10.74
N SER A 79 5.93 7.92 -11.61
CA SER A 79 5.06 8.32 -12.72
C SER A 79 4.82 7.17 -13.69
N ASP A 80 5.85 6.39 -14.04
CA ASP A 80 5.69 5.17 -14.84
C ASP A 80 4.70 4.19 -14.20
N ILE A 81 4.85 3.96 -12.88
CA ILE A 81 3.97 3.07 -12.12
C ILE A 81 2.52 3.58 -12.17
N PHE A 82 2.30 4.87 -11.94
CA PHE A 82 0.95 5.45 -11.97
C PHE A 82 0.36 5.50 -13.38
N GLU A 83 1.19 5.62 -14.43
CA GLU A 83 0.72 5.53 -15.81
C GLU A 83 0.19 4.14 -16.14
N LEU A 84 0.83 3.07 -15.64
CA LEU A 84 0.33 1.70 -15.78
C LEU A 84 -1.02 1.52 -15.08
N ILE A 85 -1.15 2.04 -13.85
CA ILE A 85 -2.42 2.01 -13.10
C ILE A 85 -3.48 2.82 -13.86
N GLU A 86 -3.16 4.01 -14.34
CA GLU A 86 -4.09 4.86 -15.09
C GLU A 86 -4.55 4.20 -16.39
N SER A 87 -3.63 3.57 -17.12
CA SER A 87 -3.94 2.80 -18.33
C SER A 87 -4.92 1.66 -18.02
N HIS A 88 -4.74 0.97 -16.90
CA HIS A 88 -5.68 -0.04 -16.44
C HIS A 88 -7.05 0.54 -16.08
N LEU A 89 -7.09 1.64 -15.31
CA LEU A 89 -8.33 2.31 -14.94
C LEU A 89 -9.08 2.84 -16.16
N LYS A 90 -8.39 3.34 -17.19
CA LYS A 90 -8.99 3.74 -18.48
C LYS A 90 -9.63 2.56 -19.20
N LYS A 91 -8.97 1.40 -19.25
CA LYS A 91 -9.55 0.17 -19.85
C LYS A 91 -10.84 -0.27 -19.16
N LEU A 92 -10.94 -0.05 -17.85
CA LEU A 92 -12.16 -0.32 -17.07
C LEU A 92 -13.24 0.77 -17.19
N GLY A 93 -12.93 1.91 -17.83
CA GLY A 93 -13.81 3.08 -17.86
C GLY A 93 -13.93 3.77 -16.50
N ARG A 94 -12.91 3.68 -15.63
CA ARG A 94 -12.91 4.19 -14.24
C ARG A 94 -11.86 5.26 -13.93
N SER A 95 -11.12 5.72 -14.94
CA SER A 95 -10.19 6.85 -14.81
C SER A 95 -10.90 8.09 -14.22
N GLY A 96 -10.39 8.63 -13.12
CA GLY A 96 -10.98 9.76 -12.41
C GLY A 96 -12.36 9.51 -11.75
N LEU A 97 -12.90 8.28 -11.83
CA LEU A 97 -14.27 7.94 -11.41
C LEU A 97 -14.31 7.03 -10.18
N LEU A 98 -13.30 7.12 -9.33
CA LEU A 98 -13.21 6.40 -8.06
C LEU A 98 -13.33 7.41 -6.92
N PRO A 99 -14.53 7.68 -6.36
CA PRO A 99 -14.72 8.75 -5.37
C PRO A 99 -13.96 8.53 -4.06
N ALA A 100 -13.71 7.27 -3.68
CA ALA A 100 -12.85 6.94 -2.54
C ALA A 100 -11.36 6.94 -2.90
N GLY A 101 -11.04 7.08 -4.20
CA GLY A 101 -9.70 7.34 -4.70
C GLY A 101 -8.80 6.11 -4.75
N ILE A 102 -7.50 6.35 -4.56
CA ILE A 102 -6.46 5.34 -4.45
C ILE A 102 -6.00 5.19 -3.00
N VAL A 103 -5.84 3.94 -2.57
CA VAL A 103 -5.19 3.57 -1.31
C VAL A 103 -3.87 2.89 -1.63
N LEU A 104 -2.78 3.46 -1.16
CA LEU A 104 -1.43 2.96 -1.40
C LEU A 104 -0.98 2.09 -0.23
N THR A 105 -0.37 0.95 -0.51
CA THR A 105 0.18 0.04 0.51
C THR A 105 1.48 -0.60 0.02
N GLY A 106 2.11 -1.42 0.87
CA GLY A 106 3.38 -2.08 0.55
C GLY A 106 4.58 -1.20 0.89
N GLY A 107 5.78 -1.79 0.86
CA GLY A 107 7.01 -1.09 1.25
C GLY A 107 7.32 0.15 0.40
N GLY A 108 6.98 0.13 -0.89
CA GLY A 108 7.16 1.28 -1.78
C GLY A 108 6.26 2.46 -1.46
N SER A 109 5.18 2.27 -0.69
CA SER A 109 4.32 3.37 -0.25
C SER A 109 4.90 4.21 0.89
N ALA A 110 6.07 3.83 1.42
CA ALA A 110 6.79 4.61 2.43
C ALA A 110 7.51 5.85 1.86
N ILE A 111 7.62 5.97 0.53
CA ILE A 111 8.21 7.14 -0.14
C ILE A 111 7.31 8.35 0.13
N GLU A 112 7.86 9.43 0.67
CA GLU A 112 7.10 10.60 1.15
C GLU A 112 6.17 11.21 0.08
N THR A 113 6.66 11.36 -1.14
CA THR A 113 5.93 12.01 -2.24
C THR A 113 4.94 11.11 -2.98
N VAL A 114 4.87 9.82 -2.64
CA VAL A 114 4.07 8.83 -3.38
C VAL A 114 2.58 9.17 -3.39
N GLY A 115 2.07 9.70 -2.29
CA GLY A 115 0.66 10.07 -2.14
C GLY A 115 0.28 11.25 -3.03
N ASP A 116 1.10 12.30 -3.01
CA ASP A 116 0.89 13.54 -3.77
C ASP A 116 1.04 13.29 -5.28
N LEU A 117 2.00 12.46 -5.67
CA LEU A 117 2.20 12.10 -7.06
C LEU A 117 1.04 11.22 -7.57
N ALA A 118 0.58 10.23 -6.80
CA ALA A 118 -0.60 9.44 -7.17
C ALA A 118 -1.84 10.32 -7.36
N LYS A 119 -2.04 11.31 -6.47
CA LYS A 119 -3.16 12.24 -6.54
C LYS A 119 -3.14 13.05 -7.84
N THR A 120 -1.97 13.56 -8.20
CA THR A 120 -1.77 14.36 -9.41
C THR A 120 -1.90 13.52 -10.68
N SER A 121 -1.22 12.37 -10.73
CA SER A 121 -1.17 11.50 -11.91
C SER A 121 -2.52 10.86 -12.23
N LEU A 122 -3.26 10.40 -11.23
CA LEU A 122 -4.54 9.71 -11.42
C LEU A 122 -5.77 10.63 -11.36
N ARG A 123 -5.59 11.88 -10.92
CA ARG A 123 -6.68 12.83 -10.63
C ARG A 123 -7.71 12.25 -9.64
N LEU A 124 -7.22 11.46 -8.69
CA LEU A 124 -8.00 10.82 -7.65
C LEU A 124 -7.55 11.29 -6.26
N PRO A 125 -8.43 11.30 -5.24
CA PRO A 125 -7.97 11.36 -3.86
C PRO A 125 -6.96 10.24 -3.60
N SER A 126 -5.90 10.51 -2.83
CA SER A 126 -4.85 9.54 -2.54
C SER A 126 -4.60 9.49 -1.04
N ARG A 127 -4.34 8.30 -0.52
CA ARG A 127 -3.89 8.09 0.86
C ARG A 127 -3.01 6.86 0.96
N VAL A 128 -2.01 6.91 1.84
CA VAL A 128 -1.24 5.72 2.25
C VAL A 128 -2.00 4.98 3.34
N ALA A 129 -2.07 3.66 3.24
CA ALA A 129 -2.73 2.81 4.21
C ALA A 129 -2.05 2.93 5.57
N ALA A 130 -2.83 3.15 6.62
CA ALA A 130 -2.38 3.13 7.99
C ALA A 130 -3.06 1.96 8.70
N ILE A 131 -2.26 1.08 9.31
CA ILE A 131 -2.77 -0.06 10.07
C ILE A 131 -2.85 0.37 11.53
N SER A 132 -4.06 0.40 12.08
CA SER A 132 -4.26 0.58 13.52
C SER A 132 -4.64 -0.75 14.12
N PHE A 133 -3.74 -1.30 14.94
CA PHE A 133 -4.10 -2.33 15.89
C PHE A 133 -4.95 -1.63 16.97
N GLY A 134 -6.16 -2.13 17.24
CA GLY A 134 -7.09 -1.46 18.16
C GLY A 134 -6.46 -1.09 19.50
N ASP A 135 -7.09 -0.17 20.24
CA ASP A 135 -6.55 0.58 21.41
C ASP A 135 -5.74 -0.20 22.47
N ASN A 136 -5.84 -1.53 22.51
CA ASN A 136 -5.15 -2.40 23.46
C ASN A 136 -3.73 -2.80 23.04
N ILE A 137 -3.33 -2.60 21.79
CA ILE A 137 -1.94 -2.81 21.34
C ILE A 137 -1.30 -1.43 21.28
N ARG A 138 -0.49 -1.10 22.31
CA ARG A 138 0.33 0.12 22.32
C ARG A 138 1.35 0.03 21.17
N GLY A 139 0.97 0.55 20.02
CA GLY A 139 1.80 0.60 18.83
C GLY A 139 0.94 0.67 17.57
N GLN A 140 0.75 1.89 17.04
CA GLN A 140 0.33 2.02 15.66
C GLN A 140 1.51 1.58 14.78
N ILE A 141 1.44 0.40 14.16
CA ILE A 141 2.38 0.07 13.10
C ILE A 141 1.92 0.85 11.88
N ARG A 142 2.59 1.98 11.64
CA ARG A 142 2.33 2.85 10.49
C ARG A 142 2.92 2.31 9.18
N ASP A 143 3.54 1.14 9.23
CA ASP A 143 4.17 0.51 8.09
C ASP A 143 3.14 -0.27 7.27
N ALA A 144 2.82 0.27 6.10
CA ALA A 144 1.90 -0.32 5.14
C ALA A 144 2.44 -1.62 4.50
N SER A 145 3.69 -2.01 4.77
CA SER A 145 4.25 -3.30 4.35
C SER A 145 3.51 -4.49 4.99
N TRP A 146 2.86 -4.30 6.14
CA TRP A 146 2.14 -5.36 6.85
C TRP A 146 0.68 -5.53 6.42
N SER A 147 0.17 -4.69 5.52
CA SER A 147 -1.27 -4.64 5.21
C SER A 147 -1.81 -5.95 4.67
N VAL A 148 -1.03 -6.66 3.84
CA VAL A 148 -1.45 -7.95 3.27
C VAL A 148 -1.56 -9.01 4.38
N ALA A 149 -0.53 -9.15 5.22
CA ALA A 149 -0.54 -10.12 6.31
C ALA A 149 -1.68 -9.84 7.30
N TYR A 150 -1.85 -8.58 7.69
CA TYR A 150 -2.93 -8.18 8.59
C TYR A 150 -4.32 -8.41 7.97
N GLY A 151 -4.52 -8.02 6.71
CA GLY A 151 -5.79 -8.20 6.00
C GLY A 151 -6.22 -9.67 5.90
N LEU A 152 -5.27 -10.57 5.60
CA LEU A 152 -5.54 -12.01 5.57
C LEU A 152 -5.97 -12.56 6.94
N CYS A 153 -5.34 -12.10 8.04
CA CYS A 153 -5.76 -12.48 9.38
C CYS A 153 -7.17 -11.96 9.72
N VAL A 154 -7.51 -10.73 9.32
CA VAL A 154 -8.85 -10.18 9.54
C VAL A 154 -9.90 -10.98 8.77
N ILE A 155 -9.65 -11.31 7.50
CA ILE A 155 -10.54 -12.15 6.69
C ILE A 155 -10.74 -13.53 7.33
N GLY A 156 -9.66 -14.14 7.82
CA GLY A 156 -9.74 -15.44 8.51
C GLY A 156 -10.56 -15.41 9.80
N LEU A 157 -10.52 -14.28 10.54
CA LEU A 157 -11.34 -14.09 11.74
C LEU A 157 -12.83 -13.89 11.40
N GLU A 158 -13.15 -13.18 10.32
CA GLU A 158 -14.53 -12.98 9.89
C GLU A 158 -15.16 -14.28 9.35
N ASN A 159 -14.42 -15.06 8.57
CA ASN A 159 -14.91 -16.31 7.99
C ASN A 159 -15.03 -17.46 9.02
N GLY A 160 -14.39 -17.34 10.19
CA GLY A 160 -14.53 -18.30 11.29
C GLY A 160 -15.88 -18.25 12.01
N ASP A 161 -16.70 -17.23 11.74
CA ASP A 161 -17.97 -16.96 12.43
C ASP A 161 -19.20 -16.96 11.48
N GLU A 162 -19.11 -17.52 10.26
CA GLU A 162 -20.26 -17.72 9.35
C GLU A 162 -21.22 -18.85 9.79
N GLU A 163 -21.49 -18.95 11.09
CA GLU A 163 -22.83 -19.25 11.58
C GLU A 163 -23.35 -18.03 12.33
N THR A 164 -24.24 -17.28 11.66
CA THR A 164 -25.20 -16.29 12.21
C THR A 164 -24.86 -14.80 12.02
N MET A 165 -25.50 -14.23 10.98
CA MET A 165 -25.74 -12.80 10.75
C MET A 165 -26.14 -12.01 12.01
N SER A 166 -25.55 -10.80 12.18
CA SER A 166 -26.26 -9.53 12.50
C SER A 166 -25.27 -8.47 13.03
N GLY A 167 -25.04 -7.44 12.22
CA GLY A 167 -23.95 -6.45 12.32
C GLY A 167 -24.04 -5.38 13.41
N LEU A 168 -24.50 -5.68 14.62
CA LEU A 168 -24.50 -4.67 15.71
C LEU A 168 -23.93 -5.13 17.07
N LYS A 169 -23.30 -6.33 17.16
CA LYS A 169 -22.64 -6.81 18.39
C LYS A 169 -21.12 -7.03 18.26
N LEU A 170 -20.50 -6.43 17.23
CA LEU A 170 -19.15 -6.75 16.76
C LEU A 170 -18.01 -6.30 17.72
N VAL A 171 -18.14 -5.15 18.40
CA VAL A 171 -16.99 -4.54 19.11
C VAL A 171 -16.66 -5.19 20.47
N LYS A 172 -17.62 -5.83 21.15
CA LYS A 172 -17.36 -6.46 22.47
C LYS A 172 -16.86 -7.90 22.39
N ARG A 173 -16.97 -8.56 21.22
CA ARG A 173 -16.64 -9.98 21.04
C ARG A 173 -15.25 -10.22 20.42
N THR A 174 -14.74 -9.25 19.65
CA THR A 174 -13.42 -9.24 19.00
C THR A 174 -12.24 -9.50 19.95
N ARG A 175 -12.30 -9.03 21.20
CA ARG A 175 -11.24 -9.27 22.20
C ARG A 175 -11.14 -10.75 22.63
N LYS A 176 -12.25 -11.50 22.60
CA LYS A 176 -12.29 -12.88 23.11
C LYS A 176 -11.86 -13.90 22.05
N GLY A 177 -12.19 -13.68 20.78
CA GLY A 177 -11.76 -14.52 19.66
C GLY A 177 -10.24 -14.48 19.43
N LEU A 178 -9.66 -13.28 19.44
CA LEU A 178 -8.22 -13.09 19.27
C LEU A 178 -7.41 -13.77 20.39
N MET A 179 -7.91 -13.73 21.63
CA MET A 179 -7.24 -14.36 22.79
C MET A 179 -7.27 -15.89 22.74
N ASN A 180 -8.35 -16.46 22.19
CA ASN A 180 -8.49 -17.91 22.04
C ASN A 180 -7.67 -18.45 20.87
N PHE A 181 -7.58 -17.70 19.77
CA PHE A 181 -6.71 -18.03 18.64
C PHE A 181 -5.22 -17.99 19.04
N LEU A 182 -4.77 -16.94 19.74
CA LEU A 182 -3.39 -16.85 20.22
C LEU A 182 -3.02 -17.96 21.23
N ARG A 183 -3.99 -18.46 22.00
CA ARG A 183 -3.78 -19.58 22.94
C ARG A 183 -3.54 -20.93 22.26
N GLN A 184 -3.92 -21.11 21.00
CA GLN A 184 -3.64 -22.35 20.25
C GLN A 184 -2.20 -22.43 19.73
N PHE A 185 -1.47 -21.31 19.76
CA PHE A 185 -0.07 -21.22 19.29
C PHE A 185 0.94 -21.05 20.43
N LEU A 186 0.51 -21.15 21.70
CA LEU A 186 1.39 -21.22 22.86
C LEU A 186 1.53 -22.71 23.26
N PRO A 187 2.75 -23.19 23.57
CA PRO A 187 3.02 -24.59 23.93
C PRO A 187 2.36 -24.99 25.26
#